data_AF-A0A5S5C3K0-F1
#
_entry.id   AF-A0A5S5C3K0-F1
#
_cell.length_a   1.000
_cell.length_b   1.000
_cell.length_c   1.000
_cell.angle_alpha   90.00
_cell.angle_beta   90.00
_cell.angle_gamma   90.00
#
_symmetry.space_group_name_H-M   'P 1'
#
loop_
_entity.id
_entity.type
_entity.pdbx_description
1 polymer ?
#
loop_
_entity_poly.entity_id
_entity_poly.type
_entity_poly.pdbx_seq_one_letter_code
_entity_poly.pdbx_strand_id
1 'polypeptide(L)'
;MFSSRFTLVAASFIVGLSFIVGCFVLRTGESPLVQTTGGEKAVMTLGEAAAALNMTEAQVKLIISSEERDPGDERMKLPYFNINSDLYISRAGLLAWIEAAAAERRHYTGETIR
;
A
#
# COMPACT_ATOMS: atom_id res chain seq x y z
N MET A 1 -4.62 18.19 54.58
CA MET A 1 -5.61 17.34 53.88
C MET A 1 -6.03 17.90 52.50
N PHE A 2 -5.25 18.82 51.88
CA PHE A 2 -5.63 19.51 50.63
C PHE A 2 -4.83 19.09 49.38
N SER A 3 -3.67 18.43 49.54
CA SER A 3 -2.81 18.05 48.41
C SER A 3 -3.38 16.93 47.53
N SER A 4 -4.08 15.95 48.11
CA SER A 4 -4.52 14.75 47.36
C SER A 4 -5.52 15.06 46.24
N ARG A 5 -6.34 16.10 46.39
CA ARG A 5 -7.33 16.51 45.38
C ARG A 5 -6.65 17.28 44.24
N PHE A 6 -5.68 18.14 44.55
CA PHE A 6 -4.91 18.89 43.55
C PHE A 6 -3.99 17.98 42.72
N THR A 7 -3.35 16.99 43.33
CA THR A 7 -2.51 16.02 42.62
C THR A 7 -3.33 15.18 41.64
N LEU A 8 -4.57 14.83 41.98
CA LEU A 8 -5.45 14.04 41.11
C LEU A 8 -5.92 14.84 39.89
N VAL A 9 -6.21 16.13 40.06
CA VAL A 9 -6.55 17.04 38.94
C VAL A 9 -5.34 17.25 38.03
N ALA A 10 -4.14 17.45 38.60
CA ALA A 10 -2.93 17.62 37.82
C ALA A 10 -2.56 16.37 37.00
N ALA A 11 -2.72 15.17 37.58
CA ALA A 11 -2.46 13.91 36.90
C ALA A 11 -3.41 13.68 35.72
N SER A 12 -4.69 13.98 35.89
CA SER A 12 -5.70 13.92 34.81
C SER A 12 -5.34 14.82 33.62
N PHE A 13 -4.80 16.00 33.90
CA PHE A 13 -4.46 16.97 32.87
C PHE A 13 -3.24 16.52 32.04
N ILE A 14 -2.24 15.93 32.70
CA ILE A 14 -1.04 15.39 32.06
C ILE A 14 -1.39 14.23 31.12
N VAL A 15 -2.20 13.27 31.59
CA VAL A 15 -2.62 12.12 30.77
C VAL A 15 -3.46 12.58 29.57
N GLY A 16 -4.35 13.57 29.77
CA GLY A 16 -5.15 14.15 28.69
C GLY A 16 -4.29 14.82 27.60
N LEU A 17 -3.29 15.62 27.99
CA LEU A 17 -2.40 16.29 27.04
C LEU A 17 -1.50 15.30 26.30
N SER A 18 -0.98 14.28 26.98
CA SER A 18 -0.17 13.22 26.34
C SER A 18 -0.98 12.43 25.29
N PHE A 19 -2.26 12.20 25.54
CA PHE A 19 -3.13 11.49 24.59
C PHE A 19 -3.38 12.32 23.31
N ILE A 20 -3.62 13.63 23.44
CA ILE A 20 -3.84 14.53 22.29
C ILE A 20 -2.58 14.60 21.42
N VAL A 21 -1.39 14.77 22.03
CA VAL A 21 -0.12 14.84 21.30
C VAL A 21 0.22 13.48 20.67
N GLY A 22 -0.03 12.38 21.37
CA GLY A 22 0.15 11.03 20.83
C GLY A 22 -0.73 10.75 19.61
N CYS A 23 -2.02 11.13 19.66
CA CYS A 23 -2.92 10.99 18.51
C CYS A 23 -2.53 11.92 17.35
N PHE A 24 -1.99 13.11 17.61
CA PHE A 24 -1.56 14.04 16.56
C PHE A 24 -0.30 13.55 15.83
N VAL A 25 0.66 12.97 16.55
CA VAL A 25 1.85 12.34 15.96
C VAL A 25 1.48 11.14 15.10
N LEU A 26 0.53 10.30 15.55
CA LEU A 26 0.04 9.17 14.76
C LEU A 26 -0.67 9.62 13.48
N ARG A 27 -1.50 10.67 13.54
CA ARG A 27 -2.20 11.22 12.36
C ARG A 27 -1.28 11.83 11.30
N THR A 28 -0.08 12.27 11.66
CA THR A 28 0.85 12.91 10.70
C THR A 28 1.70 11.87 9.94
N GLY A 29 1.71 10.61 10.39
CA GLY A 29 2.34 9.48 9.69
C GLY A 29 1.40 8.72 8.75
N GLU A 30 0.10 9.02 8.78
CA GLU A 30 -0.91 8.36 7.96
C GLU A 30 -1.33 9.29 6.82
N SER A 31 -0.70 9.11 5.65
CA SER A 31 -1.35 9.42 4.36
C SER A 31 -2.78 8.85 4.41
N PRO A 32 -3.83 9.56 3.94
CA PRO A 32 -5.22 9.30 4.33
C PRO A 32 -5.58 7.83 4.10
N LEU A 33 -5.52 7.06 5.18
CA LEU A 33 -5.98 5.68 5.22
C LEU A 33 -7.50 5.77 5.15
N VAL A 34 -8.00 5.64 3.93
CA VAL A 34 -9.37 5.20 3.66
C VAL A 34 -9.60 3.98 4.56
N GLN A 35 -10.38 4.18 5.62
CA GLN A 35 -10.91 3.09 6.44
C GLN A 35 -11.80 2.25 5.55
N THR A 36 -11.23 1.24 4.90
CA THR A 36 -12.02 0.16 4.29
C THR A 36 -12.40 -0.78 5.42
N THR A 37 -13.67 -0.67 5.83
CA THR A 37 -14.36 -1.59 6.73
C THR A 37 -14.13 -3.05 6.31
N GLY A 38 -13.41 -3.83 7.11
CA GLY A 38 -13.58 -5.29 7.31
C GLY A 38 -13.81 -6.23 6.12
N GLY A 39 -13.50 -5.84 4.89
CA GLY A 39 -13.63 -6.64 3.68
C GLY A 39 -12.38 -6.49 2.84
N GLU A 40 -11.85 -7.60 2.32
CA GLU A 40 -10.70 -7.55 1.44
C GLU A 40 -10.97 -6.58 0.29
N LYS A 41 -10.16 -5.53 0.22
CA LYS A 41 -10.29 -4.49 -0.80
C LYS A 41 -10.12 -5.14 -2.18
N ALA A 42 -11.16 -5.04 -3.02
CA ALA A 42 -11.18 -5.63 -4.36
C ALA A 42 -10.08 -5.06 -5.29
N VAL A 43 -9.67 -3.82 -5.02
CA VAL A 43 -8.69 -3.07 -5.80
C VAL A 43 -7.58 -2.59 -4.88
N MET A 44 -6.34 -2.70 -5.33
CA MET A 44 -5.14 -2.35 -4.60
C MET A 44 -4.47 -1.15 -5.25
N THR A 45 -3.90 -0.26 -4.45
CA THR A 45 -2.98 0.76 -4.98
C THR A 45 -1.65 0.10 -5.37
N LEU A 46 -0.81 0.81 -6.11
CA LEU A 46 0.54 0.34 -6.45
C LEU A 46 1.35 -0.08 -5.20
N GLY A 47 1.32 0.73 -4.14
CA GLY A 47 2.02 0.42 -2.89
C GLY A 47 1.46 -0.82 -2.18
N GLU A 48 0.13 -0.98 -2.16
CA GLU A 48 -0.51 -2.18 -1.60
C GLU A 48 -0.16 -3.43 -2.41
N ALA A 49 -0.12 -3.36 -3.74
CA ALA A 49 0.27 -4.46 -4.61
C ALA A 49 1.76 -4.82 -4.46
N ALA A 50 2.64 -3.81 -4.35
CA ALA A 50 4.05 -4.00 -4.09
C ALA A 50 4.27 -4.72 -2.75
N ALA A 51 3.56 -4.29 -1.69
CA ALA A 51 3.60 -4.95 -0.39
C ALA A 51 3.10 -6.40 -0.48
N ALA A 52 2.03 -6.68 -1.21
CA ALA A 52 1.49 -8.03 -1.38
C ALA A 52 2.44 -8.97 -2.14
N LEU A 53 3.18 -8.45 -3.12
CA LEU A 53 4.21 -9.20 -3.85
C LEU A 53 5.55 -9.28 -3.09
N ASN A 54 5.67 -8.60 -1.95
CA ASN A 54 6.94 -8.41 -1.23
C ASN A 54 8.03 -7.82 -2.15
N MET A 55 7.65 -6.83 -2.96
CA MET A 55 8.48 -6.12 -3.94
C MET A 55 8.45 -4.61 -3.69
N THR A 56 9.35 -3.88 -4.35
CA THR A 56 9.30 -2.41 -4.37
C THR A 56 8.35 -1.91 -5.45
N GLU A 57 7.77 -0.72 -5.28
CA GLU A 57 6.93 -0.10 -6.33
C GLU A 57 7.67 0.05 -7.66
N ALA A 58 8.99 0.30 -7.62
CA ALA A 58 9.82 0.39 -8.81
C ALA A 58 9.88 -0.95 -9.58
N GLN A 59 9.94 -2.08 -8.87
CA GLN A 59 9.91 -3.41 -9.49
C GLN A 59 8.54 -3.70 -10.10
N VAL A 60 7.44 -3.31 -9.44
CA VAL A 60 6.09 -3.47 -10.02
C VAL A 60 5.93 -2.61 -11.27
N LYS A 61 6.43 -1.37 -11.26
CA LYS A 61 6.46 -0.50 -12.45
C LYS A 61 7.33 -1.09 -13.56
N LEU A 62 8.47 -1.71 -13.23
CA LEU A 62 9.32 -2.37 -14.19
C LEU A 62 8.57 -3.50 -14.92
N ILE A 63 7.84 -4.33 -14.17
CA ILE A 63 6.99 -5.40 -14.72
C ILE A 63 6.00 -4.82 -15.73
N ILE A 64 5.24 -3.80 -15.31
CA ILE A 64 4.25 -3.12 -16.18
C ILE A 64 4.90 -2.60 -17.46
N SER A 65 5.99 -1.84 -17.32
CA SER A 65 6.70 -1.26 -18.47
C SER A 65 7.28 -2.32 -19.41
N SER A 66 7.66 -3.49 -18.88
CA SER A 66 8.18 -4.60 -19.68
C SER A 66 7.08 -5.30 -20.47
N GLU A 67 5.91 -5.50 -19.87
CA GLU A 67 4.74 -6.10 -20.52
C GLU A 67 4.05 -5.14 -21.53
N GLU A 68 4.14 -3.83 -21.31
CA GLU A 68 3.68 -2.81 -22.29
C GLU A 68 4.57 -2.76 -23.53
N ARG A 69 5.87 -3.07 -23.40
CA ARG A 69 6.84 -3.02 -24.50
C ARG A 69 6.56 -4.05 -25.59
N ASP A 70 5.91 -5.16 -25.22
CA ASP A 70 5.48 -6.20 -26.15
C ASP A 70 3.95 -6.29 -26.20
N PRO A 71 3.27 -5.42 -26.97
CA PRO A 71 1.82 -5.43 -27.08
C PRO A 71 1.27 -6.71 -27.77
N GLY A 72 2.12 -7.45 -28.49
CA GLY A 72 1.74 -8.70 -29.17
C GLY A 72 1.77 -9.94 -28.28
N ASP A 73 2.24 -9.80 -27.04
CA ASP A 73 2.28 -10.90 -26.08
C ASP A 73 0.86 -11.31 -25.64
N GLU A 74 0.47 -12.54 -25.99
CA GLU A 74 -0.82 -13.14 -25.64
C GLU A 74 -0.88 -13.63 -24.18
N ARG A 75 0.25 -13.62 -23.45
CA ARG A 75 0.29 -14.01 -22.04
C ARG A 75 -0.54 -13.07 -21.17
N MET A 76 -1.06 -13.61 -20.07
CA MET A 76 -1.84 -12.81 -19.12
C MET A 76 -0.97 -11.72 -18.48
N LYS A 77 -1.14 -10.46 -18.88
CA LYS A 77 -0.40 -9.32 -18.33
C LYS A 77 -0.90 -8.93 -16.93
N LEU A 78 -0.10 -8.17 -16.20
CA LEU A 78 -0.44 -7.64 -14.89
C LEU A 78 -1.73 -6.82 -15.02
N PRO A 79 -2.80 -7.15 -14.27
CA PRO A 79 -4.08 -6.49 -14.44
C PRO A 79 -4.11 -5.19 -13.64
N TYR A 80 -3.62 -4.12 -14.26
CA TYR A 80 -3.73 -2.75 -13.75
C TYR A 80 -4.70 -1.92 -14.60
N PHE A 81 -5.21 -0.85 -13.99
CA PHE A 81 -5.94 0.20 -14.68
C PHE A 81 -5.59 1.54 -14.03
N ASN A 82 -5.66 2.60 -14.84
CA ASN A 82 -5.34 3.95 -14.39
C ASN A 82 -6.63 4.75 -14.20
N ILE A 83 -6.72 5.48 -13.09
CA ILE A 83 -7.74 6.52 -12.88
C ILE A 83 -6.98 7.82 -12.69
N ASN A 84 -7.12 8.75 -13.63
CA ASN A 84 -6.31 9.96 -13.71
C ASN A 84 -4.80 9.63 -13.79
N SER A 85 -4.06 9.90 -12.72
CA SER A 85 -2.62 9.61 -12.59
C SER A 85 -2.32 8.49 -11.59
N ASP A 86 -3.36 7.89 -11.01
CA ASP A 86 -3.24 6.85 -9.99
C ASP A 86 -3.41 5.47 -10.62
N LEU A 87 -2.48 4.58 -10.28
CA LEU A 87 -2.46 3.20 -10.74
C LEU A 87 -3.13 2.29 -9.72
N TYR A 88 -4.06 1.49 -10.21
CA TYR A 88 -4.82 0.53 -9.43
C TYR A 88 -4.69 -0.87 -10.01
N ILE A 89 -4.66 -1.88 -9.15
CA ILE A 89 -4.49 -3.28 -9.51
C ILE A 89 -5.62 -4.09 -8.90
N SER A 90 -6.28 -4.96 -9.68
CA SER A 90 -7.29 -5.85 -9.12
C SER A 90 -6.64 -6.90 -8.22
N ARG A 91 -7.12 -7.09 -6.99
CA ARG A 91 -6.60 -8.13 -6.07
C ARG A 91 -6.76 -9.53 -6.67
N ALA A 92 -7.97 -9.84 -7.14
CA ALA A 92 -8.26 -11.13 -7.77
C ALA A 92 -7.42 -11.34 -9.04
N GLY A 93 -7.24 -10.28 -9.83
CA GLY A 93 -6.40 -10.31 -11.00
C GLY A 93 -4.92 -10.52 -10.66
N LEU A 94 -4.41 -9.87 -9.61
CA LEU A 94 -3.04 -10.01 -9.15
C LEU A 94 -2.73 -11.45 -8.77
N LEU A 95 -3.62 -12.11 -8.02
CA LEU A 95 -3.46 -13.52 -7.64
C LEU A 95 -3.42 -14.44 -8.86
N ALA A 96 -4.34 -14.26 -9.81
CA ALA A 96 -4.34 -15.05 -11.05
C ALA A 96 -3.08 -14.79 -11.90
N TRP A 97 -2.60 -13.56 -11.94
CA TRP A 97 -1.36 -13.21 -12.63
C TRP A 97 -0.12 -13.85 -11.97
N ILE A 98 -0.05 -13.91 -10.63
CA ILE A 98 1.07 -14.56 -9.92
C ILE A 98 1.20 -16.02 -10.34
N GLU A 99 0.07 -16.75 -10.37
CA GLU A 99 0.04 -18.16 -10.79
C GLU A 99 0.51 -18.33 -12.25
N ALA A 100 -0.02 -17.50 -13.16
CA ALA A 100 0.38 -17.53 -14.57
C ALA A 100 1.86 -17.17 -14.75
N ALA A 101 2.33 -16.11 -14.09
CA ALA A 101 3.71 -15.64 -14.18
C ALA A 101 4.70 -16.69 -13.63
N ALA A 102 4.34 -17.40 -12.56
CA ALA A 102 5.14 -18.49 -12.00
C ALA A 102 5.16 -19.71 -12.94
N ALA A 103 4.01 -20.10 -13.48
CA ALA A 103 3.90 -21.24 -14.40
C ALA A 103 4.71 -21.01 -15.69
N GLU A 104 4.68 -19.79 -16.21
CA GLU A 104 5.41 -19.38 -17.41
C GLU A 104 6.87 -18.99 -17.15
N ARG A 105 7.32 -19.00 -15.88
CA ARG A 105 8.68 -18.62 -15.46
C ARG A 105 9.10 -17.26 -16.00
N ARG A 106 8.23 -16.27 -15.85
CA ARG A 106 8.47 -14.93 -16.41
C ARG A 106 9.67 -14.28 -15.74
N HIS A 107 10.54 -13.71 -16.58
CA HIS A 107 11.70 -12.97 -16.14
C HIS A 107 11.59 -11.52 -16.63
N TYR A 108 11.77 -10.57 -15.72
CA TYR A 108 11.78 -9.15 -16.02
C TYR A 108 13.18 -8.60 -15.79
N THR A 109 13.83 -8.15 -16.85
CA THR A 109 15.16 -7.56 -16.77
C THR A 109 15.06 -6.04 -16.84
N GLY A 110 15.52 -5.38 -15.78
CA GLY A 110 15.69 -3.93 -15.74
C GLY A 110 16.93 -3.50 -16.49
N GLU A 111 17.09 -3.90 -17.75
CA GLU A 111 18.14 -3.31 -18.59
C GLU A 111 17.75 -1.85 -18.85
N THR A 112 18.32 -0.98 -18.02
CA THR A 112 18.51 0.43 -18.37
C THR A 112 19.46 0.41 -19.57
N ILE A 113 18.90 0.45 -20.78
CA ILE A 113 19.72 0.68 -21.98
C ILE A 113 20.43 2.00 -21.74
N ARG A 114 21.76 1.93 -21.64
CA ARG A 114 22.65 3.04 -21.36
C ARG A 114 23.19 3.60 -22.67
#